data_AF-A0A3M1UC87-F1
#
_entry.id   AF-A0A3M1UC87-F1
#
_cell.length_a   1.000
_cell.length_b   1.000
_cell.length_c   1.000
_cell.angle_alpha   90.00
_cell.angle_beta   90.00
_cell.angle_gamma   90.00
#
_symmetry.space_group_name_H-M   'P 1'
#
loop_
_entity.id
_entity.type
_entity.pdbx_description
1 polymer ?
#
loop_
_entity_poly.entity_id
_entity_poly.type
_entity_poly.pdbx_seq_one_letter_code
_entity_poly.pdbx_strand_id
1 'polypeptide(L)'
;MSKQEHDWIDEVMESMQGARPAQPPADLLGRIEDRLQTEGRVVPLSRWRWAVAAAMLLIGLNLWSWSQLARSRTTAEEAGLYSQTSLISTYNLYE
;
A
#
# COMPACT_ATOMS: atom_id res chain seq x y z
N MET A 1 -3.57 41.57 13.33
CA MET A 1 -2.32 41.45 12.56
C MET A 1 -1.67 42.81 12.60
N SER A 2 -0.57 42.90 13.34
CA SER A 2 0.06 44.15 13.78
C SER A 2 0.84 44.77 12.64
N LYS A 3 0.67 46.08 12.45
CA LYS A 3 1.36 46.95 11.47
C LYS A 3 2.87 46.69 11.37
N GLN A 4 3.48 46.35 12.51
CA GLN A 4 4.89 45.96 12.64
C GLN A 4 5.30 44.80 11.75
N GLU A 5 4.38 43.89 11.40
CA GLU A 5 4.65 42.72 10.57
C GLU A 5 4.79 43.06 9.08
N HIS A 6 4.41 44.27 8.65
CA HIS A 6 4.60 44.75 7.27
C HIS A 6 5.86 45.61 7.16
N ASP A 7 6.12 46.45 8.16
CA ASP A 7 7.26 47.37 8.14
C ASP A 7 8.62 46.63 8.01
N TRP A 8 8.78 45.45 8.66
CA TRP A 8 10.02 44.68 8.55
C TRP A 8 10.20 44.04 7.15
N ILE A 9 9.10 43.70 6.47
CA ILE A 9 9.17 43.13 5.11
C ILE A 9 9.59 44.22 4.14
N ASP A 10 9.00 45.41 4.27
CA ASP A 10 9.31 46.55 3.41
C ASP A 10 10.76 47.01 3.62
N GLU A 11 11.26 47.05 4.87
CA GLU A 11 12.65 47.37 5.19
C GLU A 11 13.63 46.34 4.61
N VAL A 12 13.31 45.04 4.70
CA VAL A 12 14.12 43.98 4.10
C VAL A 12 14.13 44.09 2.59
N MET A 13 12.98 44.34 1.95
CA MET A 13 12.89 44.48 0.50
C MET A 13 13.62 45.72 0.00
N GLU A 14 13.55 46.84 0.73
CA GLU A 14 14.30 48.06 0.42
C GLU A 14 15.81 47.86 0.55
N SER A 15 16.26 47.10 1.55
CA SER A 15 17.67 46.71 1.70
C SER A 15 18.21 45.87 0.52
N MET A 16 17.30 45.20 -0.22
CA MET A 16 17.64 44.37 -1.38
C MET A 16 17.53 45.10 -2.72
N GLN A 17 16.97 46.31 -2.79
CA GLN A 17 16.75 47.04 -4.06
C GLN A 17 18.04 47.42 -4.81
N GLY A 18 19.20 47.35 -4.15
CA GLY A 18 20.52 47.56 -4.77
C GLY A 18 21.31 46.28 -5.05
N ALA A 19 20.79 45.11 -4.67
CA ALA A 19 21.51 43.85 -4.83
C ALA A 19 21.57 43.47 -6.32
N ARG A 20 22.79 43.23 -6.82
CA ARG A 20 22.95 42.69 -8.18
C ARG A 20 22.34 41.28 -8.21
N PRO A 21 21.59 40.93 -9.27
CA PRO A 21 21.10 39.57 -9.43
C PRO A 21 22.29 38.62 -9.41
N ALA A 22 22.21 37.58 -8.58
CA ALA A 22 23.24 36.56 -8.52
C ALA A 22 23.36 35.91 -9.91
N GLN A 23 24.56 35.93 -10.48
CA GLN A 23 24.87 35.14 -11.67
C GLN A 23 25.29 33.76 -11.17
N PRO A 24 24.41 32.73 -11.27
CA PRO A 24 24.82 31.39 -10.92
C PRO A 24 25.96 30.94 -11.84
N PRO A 25 26.90 30.13 -11.35
CA PRO A 25 27.87 29.44 -12.18
C PRO A 25 27.18 28.76 -13.38
N ALA A 26 27.77 28.87 -14.57
CA ALA A 26 27.21 28.27 -15.80
C ALA A 26 26.98 26.74 -15.67
N ASP A 27 27.75 26.09 -14.80
CA ASP A 27 27.70 24.64 -14.53
C ASP A 27 26.72 24.27 -13.38
N LEU A 28 26.00 25.24 -12.81
CA LEU A 28 25.13 24.97 -11.65
C LEU A 28 23.96 24.04 -12.03
N LEU A 29 23.44 24.16 -13.26
CA LEU A 29 22.44 23.25 -13.80
C LEU A 29 23.00 21.82 -13.96
N GLY A 30 24.19 21.69 -14.56
CA GLY A 30 24.86 20.39 -14.74
C GLY A 30 25.13 19.68 -13.42
N ARG A 31 25.55 20.44 -12.40
CA ARG A 31 25.72 19.92 -11.02
C ARG A 31 24.42 19.45 -10.39
N ILE A 32 23.28 20.09 -10.67
CA ILE A 32 21.98 19.65 -10.16
C ILE A 32 21.57 18.35 -10.86
N GLU A 33 21.73 18.28 -12.18
CA GLU A 33 21.40 17.09 -12.98
C GLU A 33 22.24 15.87 -12.57
N ASP A 34 23.55 16.04 -12.40
CA ASP A 34 24.47 14.98 -11.97
C ASP A 34 24.13 14.46 -10.57
N ARG A 35 23.74 15.37 -9.67
CA ARG A 35 23.27 15.01 -8.33
C ARG A 35 21.92 14.28 -8.35
N LEU A 36 21.01 14.67 -9.24
CA LEU A 36 19.74 13.99 -9.43
C LEU A 36 19.91 12.57 -9.99
N GLN A 37 20.90 12.34 -10.84
CA GLN A 37 21.19 11.00 -11.38
C GLN A 37 21.84 10.08 -10.35
N THR A 38 22.65 10.63 -9.44
CA THR A 38 23.32 9.86 -8.38
C THR A 38 22.42 9.61 -7.17
N GLU A 39 21.57 10.56 -6.77
CA GLU A 39 20.64 10.43 -5.64
C GLU A 39 19.29 9.83 -6.06
N GLY A 40 18.88 10.04 -7.31
CA GLY A 40 17.67 9.48 -7.90
C GLY A 40 17.87 8.04 -8.31
N ARG A 41 17.79 7.11 -7.35
CA ARG A 41 17.71 5.67 -7.67
C ARG A 41 16.40 5.40 -8.40
N VAL A 42 16.41 5.52 -9.73
CA VAL A 42 15.30 5.10 -10.59
C VAL A 42 15.18 3.58 -10.44
N VAL A 43 14.30 3.13 -9.55
CA VAL A 43 14.07 1.69 -9.36
C VAL A 43 13.32 1.17 -10.60
N PRO A 44 13.92 0.28 -11.40
CA PRO A 44 13.24 -0.23 -12.58
C PRO A 44 12.05 -1.10 -12.15
N LEU A 45 10.84 -0.58 -12.36
CA LEU A 45 9.56 -1.24 -12.06
C LEU A 45 9.38 -2.57 -12.81
N SER A 46 10.18 -2.85 -13.85
CA SER A 46 10.05 -4.08 -14.64
C SER A 46 10.26 -5.36 -13.83
N ARG A 47 11.15 -5.33 -12.81
CA ARG A 47 11.39 -6.48 -11.93
C ARG A 47 10.28 -6.70 -10.91
N TRP A 48 9.54 -5.65 -10.56
CA TRP A 48 8.44 -5.72 -9.61
C TRP A 48 7.20 -6.40 -10.18
N ARG A 49 6.99 -6.33 -11.51
CA ARG A 49 5.83 -6.96 -12.18
C ARG A 49 5.75 -8.47 -11.90
N TRP A 50 6.89 -9.17 -11.99
CA TRP A 50 6.95 -10.61 -11.72
C TRP A 50 6.81 -10.94 -10.23
N ALA A 51 7.41 -10.13 -9.36
CA ALA A 51 7.29 -10.30 -7.90
C ALA A 51 5.84 -10.14 -7.44
N VAL A 52 5.14 -9.12 -7.94
CA VAL A 52 3.73 -8.88 -7.64
C VAL A 52 2.85 -10.02 -8.17
N ALA A 53 3.09 -10.49 -9.39
CA ALA A 53 2.34 -11.63 -9.95
C ALA A 53 2.51 -12.90 -9.11
N ALA A 54 3.73 -13.22 -8.69
CA ALA A 54 4.00 -14.37 -7.82
C ALA A 54 3.33 -14.24 -6.44
N ALA A 55 3.34 -13.03 -5.85
CA ALA A 55 2.69 -12.76 -4.58
C ALA A 55 1.15 -12.93 -4.67
N MET A 56 0.53 -12.42 -5.73
CA MET A 56 -0.92 -12.62 -5.96
C MET A 56 -1.27 -14.10 -6.09
N LEU A 57 -0.45 -14.87 -6.80
CA LEU A 57 -0.66 -16.30 -7.01
C LEU A 57 -0.57 -17.06 -5.68
N LEU A 58 0.43 -16.77 -4.85
CA LEU A 58 0.57 -17.35 -3.51
C LEU A 58 -0.62 -17.02 -2.60
N ILE A 59 -1.08 -15.77 -2.60
CA ILE A 59 -2.24 -15.36 -1.80
C ILE A 59 -3.50 -16.08 -2.30
N GLY A 60 -3.73 -16.12 -3.62
CA GLY A 60 -4.87 -16.80 -4.21
C GLY A 60 -4.90 -18.30 -3.88
N LEU A 61 -3.74 -18.97 -3.92
CA LEU A 61 -3.63 -20.39 -3.59
C LEU A 61 -3.92 -20.66 -2.11
N ASN A 62 -3.45 -19.79 -1.21
CA ASN A 62 -3.75 -19.87 0.21
C ASN A 62 -5.25 -19.67 0.49
N LEU A 63 -5.87 -18.65 -0.11
CA LEU A 63 -7.32 -18.41 0.03
C LEU A 63 -8.13 -19.58 -0.52
N TRP A 64 -7.73 -20.13 -1.67
CA TRP A 64 -8.41 -21.28 -2.26
C TRP A 64 -8.30 -22.52 -1.36
N SER A 65 -7.10 -22.83 -0.88
CA SER A 65 -6.86 -23.94 0.06
C SER A 65 -7.68 -23.78 1.33
N TRP A 66 -7.73 -22.57 1.90
CA TRP A 66 -8.58 -22.27 3.06
C TRP A 66 -10.05 -22.50 2.74
N SER A 67 -10.55 -21.99 1.61
CA SER A 67 -11.95 -22.13 1.22
C SER A 67 -12.36 -23.59 1.07
N GLN A 68 -11.47 -24.43 0.53
CA GLN A 68 -11.71 -25.87 0.39
C GLN A 68 -11.72 -26.58 1.75
N LEU A 69 -10.80 -26.22 2.65
CA LEU A 69 -10.76 -26.76 4.00
C LEU A 69 -11.99 -26.34 4.82
N ALA A 70 -12.45 -25.10 4.66
CA ALA A 70 -13.66 -24.62 5.31
C ALA A 70 -14.90 -25.40 4.82
N ARG A 71 -15.03 -25.59 3.51
CA ARG A 71 -16.14 -26.36 2.91
C ARG A 71 -16.14 -27.81 3.35
N SER A 72 -14.98 -28.48 3.33
CA SER A 72 -14.89 -29.89 3.71
C SER A 72 -15.22 -30.13 5.19
N ARG A 73 -14.90 -29.17 6.08
CA ARG A 73 -15.33 -29.23 7.50
C ARG A 73 -16.84 -29.10 7.64
N THR A 74 -17.47 -28.16 6.94
CA THR A 74 -18.94 -28.00 6.97
C THR A 74 -19.66 -29.25 6.47
N THR A 75 -19.21 -29.84 5.35
CA THR A 75 -19.81 -31.08 4.84
C THR A 75 -19.60 -32.28 5.76
N ALA A 76 -18.45 -32.38 6.44
CA ALA A 76 -18.19 -33.45 7.40
C ALA A 76 -19.01 -33.29 8.70
N GLU A 77 -19.19 -32.06 9.19
CA GLU A 77 -20.06 -31.78 10.34
C GLU A 77 -21.54 -32.02 10.03
N GLU A 78 -22.01 -31.61 8.84
CA GLU A 78 -23.37 -31.91 8.37
C GLU A 78 -23.60 -33.42 8.21
N ALA A 79 -22.67 -34.16 7.57
CA ALA A 79 -22.77 -35.61 7.44
C ALA A 79 -22.77 -36.32 8.81
N GLY A 80 -21.99 -35.82 9.77
CA GLY A 80 -22.01 -36.29 11.16
C GLY A 80 -23.35 -36.04 11.86
N LEU A 81 -23.98 -34.88 11.65
CA LEU A 81 -25.31 -34.55 12.17
C LEU A 81 -26.40 -35.46 11.60
N TYR A 82 -26.47 -35.65 10.27
CA TYR A 82 -27.48 -36.52 9.65
C TYR A 82 -27.34 -38.00 10.08
N SER A 83 -26.11 -38.47 10.31
CA SER A 83 -25.87 -39.83 10.82
C SER A 83 -26.41 -40.03 12.25
N GLN A 84 -26.29 -39.02 13.12
CA GLN A 84 -26.83 -39.06 14.48
C GLN A 84 -28.35 -38.85 14.56
N THR A 85 -28.94 -38.03 13.68
CA THR A 85 -30.40 -37.79 13.68
C THR A 85 -31.20 -39.01 13.18
N SER A 86 -30.62 -39.87 12.33
CA SER A 86 -31.32 -41.09 11.85
C SER A 86 -31.49 -42.20 12.90
N LEU A 87 -30.74 -42.13 14.01
CA LEU A 87 -30.79 -43.12 15.10
C LEU A 87 -31.83 -42.78 16.19
N ILE A 88 -32.42 -41.58 16.16
CA ILE A 88 -33.54 -41.18 17.02
C ILE A 88 -34.81 -41.15 16.17
N SER A 89 -35.16 -42.30 15.58
CA SER A 89 -36.54 -42.56 15.19
C SER A 89 -37.19 -43.27 16.37
N THR A 90 -37.90 -42.52 17.20
CA THR A 90 -38.71 -43.07 18.27
C THR A 90 -39.87 -43.82 17.63
N TYR A 91 -39.65 -45.10 17.33
CA TYR A 91 -40.72 -46.04 16.98
C TYR A 91 -41.63 -46.20 18.20
N ASN A 92 -42.72 -45.44 18.24
CA ASN A 92 -43.89 -45.79 19.04
C ASN A 92 -44.59 -46.95 18.31
N LEU A 93 -44.07 -48.15 18.53
CA LEU A 93 -44.66 -49.42 18.11
C LEU A 93 -45.46 -50.00 19.28
N TYR A 94 -46.57 -49.37 19.63
CA TYR A 94 -47.64 -50.05 20.35
C TYR A 94 -48.99 -49.51 19.86
N GLU A 95 -49.83 -50.48 19.48
CA GLU A 95 -51.26 -50.37 19.17
C GLU A 95 -52.08 -49.69 20.27
#